data_AF-Q2W4X5-F1
#
_entry.id   AF-Q2W4X5-F1
#
_cell.length_a   1.000
_cell.length_b   1.000
_cell.length_c   1.000
_cell.angle_alpha   90.00
_cell.angle_beta   90.00
_cell.angle_gamma   90.00
#
_symmetry.space_group_name_H-M   'P 1'
#
loop_
_entity.id
_entity.type
_entity.pdbx_description
1 polymer ?
#
loop_
_entity_poly.entity_id
_entity_poly.type
_entity_poly.pdbx_seq_one_letter_code
_entity_poly.pdbx_strand_id
1 'polypeptide(L)'
;MGCTAPRSIESRRGLGYGLDPFRPRSVSMSDEQNTSQIGGIAAEALRQFIDRIERLEEEKKALAADIKDVYSQCKSQGFDTKIIRKIVALRKRDRQEREEEQQILDLYLAALGEA
;
A
#
# COMPACT_ATOMS: atom_id res chain seq x y z
N MET A 1 -15.18 68.99 -6.92
CA MET A 1 -13.80 68.47 -7.09
C MET A 1 -13.83 67.07 -6.48
N GLY A 2 -13.97 66.02 -7.28
CA GLY A 2 -12.84 65.25 -7.83
C GLY A 2 -12.16 64.50 -6.67
N CYS A 3 -12.22 63.18 -6.52
CA CYS A 3 -11.78 62.17 -7.49
C CYS A 3 -12.44 60.79 -7.25
N THR A 4 -12.39 59.99 -8.31
CA THR A 4 -12.90 58.64 -8.56
C THR A 4 -12.05 57.50 -7.93
N ALA A 5 -12.69 56.34 -7.69
CA ALA A 5 -12.16 55.06 -7.15
C ALA A 5 -11.02 54.41 -7.99
N PRO A 6 -10.31 53.37 -7.49
CA PRO A 6 -10.68 51.99 -7.89
C PRO A 6 -10.22 50.80 -6.98
N ARG A 7 -10.87 49.62 -7.20
CA ARG A 7 -10.34 48.22 -7.11
C ARG A 7 -9.91 47.73 -5.70
N SER A 8 -10.12 46.50 -5.21
CA SER A 8 -10.20 45.20 -5.86
C SER A 8 -10.29 44.11 -4.78
N ILE A 9 -10.90 42.97 -5.13
CA ILE A 9 -10.57 41.61 -4.69
C ILE A 9 -11.11 41.12 -3.33
N GLU A 10 -12.18 40.37 -3.48
CA GLU A 10 -12.69 39.29 -2.65
C GLU A 10 -11.65 38.15 -2.49
N SER A 11 -11.33 37.75 -1.26
CA SER A 11 -10.66 36.48 -0.96
C SER A 11 -11.30 35.88 0.29
N ARG A 12 -12.33 35.05 0.06
CA ARG A 12 -12.28 33.59 0.16
C ARG A 12 -12.05 33.07 1.58
N ARG A 13 -13.11 32.41 2.09
CA ARG A 13 -13.11 31.10 2.76
C ARG A 13 -12.22 31.01 4.00
N GLY A 14 -12.78 30.87 5.20
CA GLY A 14 -13.18 29.55 5.70
C GLY A 14 -11.98 28.83 6.33
N LEU A 15 -12.24 27.84 7.20
CA LEU A 15 -11.26 27.08 8.02
C LEU A 15 -10.94 27.81 9.34
N GLY A 16 -11.23 27.30 10.51
CA GLY A 16 -11.62 25.96 10.93
C GLY A 16 -11.13 25.85 12.38
N TYR A 17 -12.01 25.40 13.28
CA TYR A 17 -11.66 25.08 14.66
C TYR A 17 -10.39 24.24 14.68
N GLY A 18 -9.35 24.76 15.33
CA GLY A 18 -8.10 24.05 15.54
C GLY A 18 -8.36 22.74 16.25
N LEU A 19 -8.31 21.64 15.50
CA LEU A 19 -8.02 20.33 16.05
C LEU A 19 -6.58 20.38 16.53
N ASP A 20 -6.38 20.66 17.81
CA ASP A 20 -5.08 20.51 18.46
C ASP A 20 -4.73 19.01 18.49
N PRO A 21 -3.67 18.55 17.82
CA PRO A 21 -3.36 17.12 17.68
C PRO A 21 -2.67 16.51 18.93
N PHE A 22 -2.60 17.25 20.05
CA PHE A 22 -1.77 16.88 21.21
C PHE A 22 -2.47 16.98 22.57
N ARG A 23 -3.80 16.96 22.67
CA ARG A 23 -4.45 16.84 23.98
C ARG A 23 -4.49 15.34 24.39
N PRO A 24 -3.66 14.87 25.33
CA PRO A 24 -3.78 13.49 25.80
C PRO A 24 -5.14 13.33 26.46
N ARG A 25 -5.90 12.32 26.01
CA ARG A 25 -7.15 11.89 26.65
C ARG A 25 -6.83 11.64 28.13
N SER A 26 -7.57 12.27 29.03
CA SER A 26 -7.53 11.91 30.46
C SER A 26 -7.99 10.47 30.60
N VAL A 27 -7.05 9.55 30.77
CA VAL A 27 -7.33 8.14 31.03
C VAL A 27 -8.02 8.06 32.40
N SER A 28 -9.27 7.63 32.39
CA SER A 28 -10.07 7.35 33.58
C SER A 28 -9.53 6.12 34.30
N MET A 29 -9.47 6.17 35.64
CA MET A 29 -9.05 5.12 36.60
C MET A 29 -9.83 3.78 36.54
N SER A 30 -10.57 3.53 35.47
CA SER A 30 -11.35 2.31 35.25
C SER A 30 -10.63 1.29 34.34
N ASP A 31 -9.54 1.70 33.68
CA ASP A 31 -8.84 0.87 32.68
C ASP A 31 -7.82 -0.12 33.28
N GLU A 32 -7.46 0.02 34.56
CA GLU A 32 -6.44 -0.83 35.22
C GLU A 32 -6.95 -2.21 35.67
N GLN A 33 -8.27 -2.42 35.78
CA GLN A 33 -8.84 -3.70 36.22
C GLN A 33 -8.93 -4.74 35.08
N ASN A 34 -8.80 -4.32 33.82
CA ASN A 34 -8.98 -5.19 32.66
C ASN A 34 -7.67 -5.87 32.20
N THR A 35 -6.51 -5.28 32.49
CA THR A 35 -5.20 -5.77 32.00
C THR A 35 -4.77 -7.13 32.58
N SER A 36 -5.16 -7.42 33.82
CA SER A 36 -4.78 -8.62 34.55
C SER A 36 -5.53 -9.90 34.12
N GLN A 37 -6.82 -9.78 33.75
CA GLN A 37 -7.59 -10.88 33.16
C GLN A 37 -7.29 -11.07 31.67
N ILE A 38 -6.97 -9.98 30.96
CA ILE A 38 -6.46 -10.02 29.58
C ILE A 38 -5.12 -10.75 29.53
N GLY A 39 -4.20 -10.59 30.49
CA GLY A 39 -2.88 -11.20 30.45
C GLY A 39 -2.86 -12.74 30.30
N GLY A 40 -3.82 -13.45 30.90
CA GLY A 40 -3.91 -14.92 30.82
C GLY A 40 -4.56 -15.43 29.52
N ILE A 41 -5.73 -14.87 29.16
CA ILE A 41 -6.46 -15.23 27.93
C ILE A 41 -5.72 -14.72 26.69
N ALA A 42 -5.09 -13.55 26.77
CA ALA A 42 -4.27 -13.01 25.70
C ALA A 42 -2.98 -13.81 25.51
N ALA A 43 -2.37 -14.36 26.58
CA ALA A 43 -1.21 -15.23 26.43
C ALA A 43 -1.53 -16.52 25.67
N GLU A 44 -2.71 -17.12 25.92
CA GLU A 44 -3.16 -18.31 25.19
C GLU A 44 -3.50 -17.99 23.73
N ALA A 45 -4.21 -16.89 23.47
CA ALA A 45 -4.49 -16.42 22.11
C ALA A 45 -3.20 -16.09 21.33
N LEU A 46 -2.24 -15.44 21.97
CA LEU A 46 -0.93 -15.13 21.37
C LEU A 46 -0.18 -16.40 20.99
N ARG A 47 -0.17 -17.44 21.84
CA ARG A 47 0.43 -18.74 21.50
C ARG A 47 -0.25 -19.38 20.28
N GLN A 48 -1.58 -19.37 20.22
CA GLN A 48 -2.31 -19.89 19.06
C GLN A 48 -2.00 -19.13 17.76
N PHE A 49 -1.83 -17.80 17.83
CA PHE A 49 -1.41 -17.01 16.67
C PHE A 49 0.03 -17.33 16.24
N ILE A 50 0.95 -17.48 17.19
CA ILE A 50 2.36 -17.83 16.92
C ILE A 50 2.43 -19.21 16.25
N ASP A 51 1.80 -20.24 16.83
CA ASP A 51 1.78 -21.60 16.27
C ASP A 51 1.21 -21.62 14.84
N ARG A 52 0.19 -20.79 14.57
CA ARG A 52 -0.40 -20.66 13.23
C ARG A 52 0.53 -19.95 12.26
N ILE A 53 1.24 -18.90 12.71
CA ILE A 53 2.21 -18.17 11.89
C ILE A 53 3.39 -19.06 11.54
N GLU A 54 3.93 -19.83 12.49
CA GLU A 54 5.07 -20.73 12.25
C GLU A 54 4.77 -21.77 11.17
N ARG A 55 3.58 -22.39 11.21
CA ARG A 55 3.12 -23.32 10.16
C ARG A 55 3.02 -22.63 8.78
N LEU A 56 2.41 -21.45 8.74
CA LEU A 56 2.28 -20.68 7.49
C LEU A 56 3.64 -20.19 6.95
N GLU A 57 4.61 -19.92 7.81
CA GLU A 57 5.96 -19.54 7.40
C GLU A 57 6.72 -20.72 6.79
N GLU A 58 6.58 -21.92 7.33
CA GLU A 58 7.14 -23.14 6.75
C GLU A 58 6.54 -23.44 5.36
N GLU A 59 5.22 -23.34 5.23
CA GLU A 59 4.52 -23.47 3.94
C GLU A 59 5.01 -22.43 2.92
N LYS A 60 5.18 -21.17 3.34
CA LYS A 60 5.73 -20.11 2.47
C LYS A 60 7.15 -20.41 2.03
N LYS A 61 8.00 -20.98 2.89
CA LYS A 61 9.37 -21.38 2.54
C LYS A 61 9.37 -22.52 1.53
N ALA A 62 8.51 -23.53 1.70
CA ALA A 62 8.34 -24.62 0.73
C ALA A 62 7.90 -24.07 -0.63
N LEU A 63 6.84 -23.25 -0.67
CA LEU A 63 6.36 -22.62 -1.90
C LEU A 63 7.42 -21.72 -2.56
N ALA A 64 8.23 -21.01 -1.76
CA ALA A 64 9.32 -20.19 -2.29
C ALA A 64 10.43 -21.05 -2.92
N ALA A 65 10.71 -22.22 -2.37
CA ALA A 65 11.63 -23.19 -2.96
C ALA A 65 11.07 -23.71 -4.30
N ASP A 66 9.81 -24.12 -4.34
CA ASP A 66 9.15 -24.58 -5.57
C ASP A 66 9.17 -23.52 -6.67
N ILE A 67 8.88 -22.26 -6.33
CA ILE A 67 8.95 -21.13 -7.27
C ILE A 67 10.37 -20.99 -7.85
N LYS A 68 11.40 -21.14 -7.01
CA LYS A 68 12.80 -21.07 -7.45
C LYS A 68 13.15 -22.23 -8.39
N ASP A 69 12.65 -23.42 -8.11
CA ASP A 69 12.88 -24.60 -8.95
C ASP A 69 12.20 -24.45 -10.31
N VAL A 70 10.98 -23.93 -10.37
CA VAL A 70 10.30 -23.61 -11.63
C VAL A 70 11.10 -22.59 -12.44
N TYR A 71 11.61 -21.51 -11.82
CA TYR A 71 12.47 -20.56 -12.52
C TYR A 71 13.78 -21.19 -13.02
N SER A 72 14.33 -22.14 -12.26
CA SER A 72 15.55 -22.85 -12.64
C SER A 72 15.29 -23.81 -13.81
N GLN A 73 14.15 -24.50 -13.83
CA GLN A 73 13.70 -25.32 -14.97
C GLN A 73 13.51 -24.47 -16.22
N CYS A 74 12.86 -23.30 -16.12
CA CYS A 74 12.70 -22.37 -17.24
C CYS A 74 14.06 -21.94 -17.81
N LYS A 75 15.05 -21.69 -16.94
CA LYS A 75 16.41 -21.33 -17.35
C LYS A 75 17.08 -22.49 -18.11
N SER A 76 16.94 -23.72 -17.63
CA SER A 76 17.47 -24.92 -18.28
C SER A 76 16.83 -25.20 -19.64
N GLN A 77 15.57 -24.82 -19.83
CA GLN A 77 14.86 -24.89 -21.11
C GLN A 77 15.22 -23.74 -22.07
N GLY A 78 16.02 -22.76 -21.63
CA GLY A 78 16.47 -21.64 -22.47
C GLY A 78 15.62 -20.37 -22.39
N PHE A 79 14.68 -20.27 -21.44
CA PHE A 79 13.89 -19.05 -21.24
C PHE A 79 14.60 -18.05 -20.33
N ASP A 80 14.45 -16.75 -20.63
CA ASP A 80 14.93 -15.69 -19.74
C ASP A 80 13.99 -15.49 -18.54
N THR A 81 14.47 -15.91 -17.37
CA THR A 81 13.80 -15.73 -16.08
C THR A 81 13.40 -14.28 -15.75
N LYS A 82 14.14 -13.28 -16.26
CA LYS A 82 13.82 -11.86 -16.04
C LYS A 82 12.56 -11.45 -16.80
N ILE A 83 12.43 -11.90 -18.05
CA ILE A 83 11.25 -11.62 -18.88
C ILE A 83 10.03 -12.34 -18.29
N ILE A 84 10.16 -13.61 -17.88
CA ILE A 84 9.07 -14.36 -17.24
C ILE A 84 8.57 -13.63 -15.98
N ARG A 85 9.47 -13.15 -15.11
CA ARG A 85 9.08 -12.38 -13.92
C ARG A 85 8.31 -11.10 -14.26
N LYS A 86 8.75 -10.38 -15.30
CA LYS A 86 8.03 -9.20 -15.80
C LYS A 86 6.64 -9.58 -16.33
N ILE A 87 6.51 -10.66 -17.08
CA ILE A 87 5.22 -11.13 -17.60
C ILE A 87 4.28 -11.50 -16.45
N VAL A 88 4.76 -12.23 -15.42
CA VAL A 88 3.93 -12.56 -14.25
C VAL A 88 3.47 -11.30 -13.53
N ALA A 89 4.35 -10.30 -13.37
CA ALA A 89 3.97 -9.01 -12.78
C ALA A 89 2.95 -8.24 -13.63
N LEU A 90 3.14 -8.19 -14.96
CA LEU A 90 2.21 -7.58 -15.89
C LEU A 90 0.85 -8.29 -15.92
N ARG A 91 0.82 -9.61 -15.76
CA ARG A 91 -0.42 -10.39 -15.69
C ARG A 91 -1.16 -10.22 -14.35
N LYS A 92 -0.46 -9.81 -13.30
CA LYS A 92 -1.08 -9.44 -12.02
C LYS A 92 -1.68 -8.04 -12.03
N ARG A 93 -1.18 -7.14 -12.89
CA ARG A 93 -1.81 -5.83 -13.12
C ARG A 93 -3.10 -6.00 -13.91
N ASP A 94 -4.10 -5.20 -13.59
CA ASP A 94 -5.39 -5.26 -14.24
C ASP A 94 -5.23 -4.97 -15.75
N ARG A 95 -6.04 -5.64 -16.58
CA ARG A 95 -5.97 -5.46 -18.04
C ARG A 95 -6.32 -4.03 -18.42
N GLN A 96 -7.23 -3.41 -17.68
CA GLN A 96 -7.66 -2.05 -17.91
C GLN A 96 -6.56 -1.04 -17.57
N GLU A 97 -5.91 -1.19 -16.41
CA GLU A 97 -4.77 -0.34 -16.03
C GLU A 97 -3.64 -0.40 -17.07
N ARG A 98 -3.37 -1.59 -17.65
CA ARG A 98 -2.37 -1.73 -18.71
C ARG A 98 -2.77 -1.02 -20.00
N GLU A 99 -4.03 -1.10 -20.40
CA GLU A 99 -4.52 -0.44 -21.62
C GLU A 99 -4.52 1.09 -21.45
N GLU A 100 -4.89 1.60 -20.27
CA GLU A 100 -4.85 3.03 -19.95
C GLU A 100 -3.41 3.57 -19.92
N GLU A 101 -2.48 2.87 -19.24
CA GLU A 101 -1.06 3.24 -19.23
C GLU A 101 -0.46 3.26 -20.65
N GLN A 102 -0.81 2.26 -21.47
CA GLN A 102 -0.32 2.16 -22.85
C GLN A 102 -0.84 3.32 -23.72
N GLN A 103 -2.12 3.67 -23.62
CA GLN A 103 -2.71 4.79 -24.37
C GLN A 103 -2.07 6.13 -23.99
N ILE A 104 -1.81 6.34 -22.70
CA ILE A 104 -1.16 7.56 -22.20
C ILE A 104 0.30 7.61 -22.67
N LEU A 105 1.01 6.48 -22.64
CA LEU A 105 2.38 6.37 -23.16
C LEU A 105 2.45 6.68 -24.65
N ASP A 106 1.57 6.09 -25.46
CA ASP A 106 1.52 6.31 -26.90
C ASP A 106 1.25 7.78 -27.23
N LEU A 107 0.37 8.45 -26.48
CA LEU A 107 0.13 9.89 -26.60
C LEU A 107 1.41 10.72 -26.35
N TYR A 108 2.17 10.38 -25.31
CA TYR A 108 3.40 11.10 -24.98
C TYR A 108 4.54 10.79 -25.95
N LEU A 109 4.67 9.55 -26.42
CA LEU A 109 5.65 9.18 -27.43
C LEU A 109 5.38 9.86 -28.77
N ALA A 110 4.10 9.95 -29.17
CA ALA A 110 3.68 10.71 -30.35
C ALA A 110 4.01 12.21 -30.21
N ALA A 111 3.84 12.79 -29.01
CA ALA A 111 4.21 14.18 -28.75
C ALA A 111 5.74 14.43 -28.79
N LEU A 112 6.53 13.40 -28.48
CA LEU A 112 8.00 13.44 -28.53
C LEU A 112 8.58 13.07 -29.92
N GLY A 113 7.74 12.58 -30.84
CA GLY A 113 8.15 12.19 -32.20
C GLY A 113 8.90 10.86 -32.28
N GLU A 114 8.83 10.03 -31.24
CA GLU A 114 9.46 8.70 -31.12
C GLU A 114 8.46 7.56 -31.43
N ALA A 115 7.38 7.86 -32.18
CA ALA A 115 6.29 6.95 -32.51
C ALA A 115 6.55 6.13 -33.79
#